data_AF-A0A7J5UIM5-F1
#
_entry.id   AF-A0A7J5UIM5-F1
#
_cell.length_a   1.000
_cell.length_b   1.000
_cell.length_c   1.000
_cell.angle_alpha   90.00
_cell.angle_beta   90.00
_cell.angle_gamma   90.00
#
_symmetry.space_group_name_H-M   'P 1'
#
loop_
_entity.id
_entity.type
_entity.pdbx_description
1 polymer ?
#
loop_
_entity_poly.entity_id
_entity_poly.type
_entity_poly.pdbx_seq_one_letter_code
_entity_poly.pdbx_strand_id
1 'polypeptide(L)'
;MRVLQLTGSSAGGVARHAREISALLAADGDDVVLAGPADVVHAAAPAGYRPVVVDIADRPRPADVAAARAVRRLAAGADVVHAHGLRAGAIAVLAVRTLARRPRLVVTVHNLPVGGGRVRGVAAVLETLVARGADAVLAVSGDLVARMRGRGARAVARALVPAPERPAATVPPARVRADLGLAPDERLLLTVARLAPQKGLDVLADAAARLAG
;
A
#
# COMPACT_ATOMS: atom_id res chain seq x y z
N MET A 1 -22.08 6.18 1.92
CA MET A 1 -21.61 5.50 3.16
C MET A 1 -20.58 6.37 3.86
N ARG A 2 -20.28 6.13 5.15
CA ARG A 2 -19.14 6.78 5.83
C ARG A 2 -17.92 5.89 5.78
N VAL A 3 -16.89 6.30 5.05
CA VAL A 3 -15.68 5.49 4.80
C VAL A 3 -14.46 6.15 5.42
N LEU A 4 -13.76 5.42 6.30
CA LEU A 4 -12.45 5.80 6.80
C LEU A 4 -11.36 5.07 6.02
N GLN A 5 -10.67 5.79 5.15
CA GLN A 5 -9.43 5.35 4.50
C GLN A 5 -8.27 5.61 5.46
N LEU A 6 -7.47 4.58 5.77
CA LEU A 6 -6.35 4.68 6.71
C LEU A 6 -5.06 4.23 6.05
N THR A 7 -4.01 5.03 6.13
CA THR A 7 -2.68 4.68 5.63
C THR A 7 -1.59 4.98 6.66
N GLY A 8 -0.54 4.18 6.65
CA GLY A 8 0.70 4.49 7.37
C GLY A 8 1.66 5.31 6.55
N SER A 9 2.84 5.55 7.10
CA SER A 9 3.99 6.01 6.33
C SER A 9 4.22 5.01 5.21
N SER A 10 4.26 5.51 3.99
CA SER A 10 4.55 4.68 2.83
C SER A 10 5.28 5.54 1.81
N ALA A 11 6.42 5.06 1.34
CA ALA A 11 7.07 5.66 0.19
C ALA A 11 6.34 5.22 -1.09
N GLY A 12 5.94 6.19 -1.92
CA GLY A 12 5.50 5.94 -3.30
C GLY A 12 4.03 5.57 -3.49
N GLY A 13 3.76 4.42 -4.13
CA GLY A 13 2.48 4.10 -4.75
C GLY A 13 1.29 3.86 -3.80
N VAL A 14 1.53 3.46 -2.54
CA VAL A 14 0.45 3.17 -1.57
C VAL A 14 -0.27 4.45 -1.15
N ALA A 15 0.47 5.50 -0.79
CA ALA A 15 -0.08 6.82 -0.47
C ALA A 15 -0.88 7.41 -1.63
N ARG A 16 -0.41 7.25 -2.88
CA ARG A 16 -1.14 7.66 -4.08
C ARG A 16 -2.43 6.87 -4.24
N HIS A 17 -2.34 5.54 -4.16
CA HIS A 17 -3.49 4.66 -4.32
C HIS A 17 -4.59 4.91 -3.28
N ALA A 18 -4.22 5.16 -2.02
CA ALA A 18 -5.18 5.53 -0.98
C ALA A 18 -5.91 6.84 -1.29
N ARG A 19 -5.21 7.84 -1.86
CA ARG A 19 -5.83 9.10 -2.31
C ARG A 19 -6.75 8.89 -3.51
N GLU A 20 -6.32 8.10 -4.50
CA GLU A 20 -7.14 7.76 -5.67
C GLU A 20 -8.44 7.07 -5.28
N ILE A 21 -8.37 6.04 -4.42
CA ILE A 21 -9.57 5.38 -3.89
C ILE A 21 -10.43 6.37 -3.10
N SER A 22 -9.83 7.23 -2.28
CA SER A 22 -10.58 8.21 -1.49
C SER A 22 -11.36 9.18 -2.39
N ALA A 23 -10.74 9.64 -3.48
CA ALA A 23 -11.37 10.53 -4.44
C ALA A 23 -12.47 9.84 -5.24
N LEU A 24 -12.25 8.59 -5.66
CA LEU A 24 -13.26 7.81 -6.39
C LEU A 24 -14.51 7.54 -5.54
N LEU A 25 -14.33 7.14 -4.27
CA LEU A 25 -15.46 6.92 -3.36
C LEU A 25 -16.21 8.23 -3.06
N ALA A 26 -15.48 9.33 -2.86
CA ALA A 26 -16.10 10.63 -2.66
C ALA A 26 -16.91 11.09 -3.90
N ALA A 27 -16.40 10.84 -5.10
CA ALA A 27 -17.10 11.12 -6.35
C ALA A 27 -18.38 10.28 -6.53
N ASP A 28 -18.42 9.08 -5.95
CA ASP A 28 -19.61 8.21 -5.90
C ASP A 28 -20.60 8.60 -4.78
N GLY A 29 -20.32 9.67 -4.03
CA GLY A 29 -21.21 10.23 -3.00
C GLY A 29 -20.97 9.71 -1.58
N ASP A 30 -19.88 8.98 -1.32
CA ASP A 30 -19.50 8.59 0.04
C ASP A 30 -18.90 9.76 0.85
N ASP A 31 -19.16 9.79 2.17
CA ASP A 31 -18.44 10.67 3.11
C ASP A 31 -17.12 10.01 3.48
N VAL A 32 -16.04 10.49 2.87
CA VAL A 32 -14.71 9.87 2.98
C VAL A 32 -13.79 10.70 3.87
N VAL A 33 -13.17 10.02 4.84
CA VAL A 33 -12.02 10.53 5.60
C VAL A 33 -10.78 9.78 5.19
N LEU A 34 -9.74 10.50 4.76
CA LEU A 34 -8.40 9.93 4.58
C LEU A 34 -7.52 10.27 5.78
N ALA A 35 -7.22 9.28 6.59
CA ALA A 35 -6.38 9.39 7.77
C ALA A 35 -4.98 8.80 7.51
N GLY A 36 -3.94 9.54 7.88
CA GLY A 36 -2.56 9.08 7.77
C GLY A 36 -1.53 10.19 8.06
N PRO A 37 -0.23 9.93 7.86
CA PRO A 37 0.81 10.92 8.05
C PRO A 37 0.61 12.18 7.19
N ALA A 38 1.10 13.33 7.67
CA ALA A 38 0.89 14.63 7.05
C ALA A 38 1.41 14.69 5.60
N ASP A 39 2.58 14.09 5.35
CA ASP A 39 3.20 13.96 4.04
C ASP A 39 2.38 13.10 3.07
N VAL A 40 1.46 12.27 3.57
CA VAL A 40 0.56 11.46 2.74
C VAL A 40 -0.75 12.20 2.47
N VAL A 41 -1.40 12.71 3.53
CA VAL A 41 -2.75 13.30 3.42
C VAL A 41 -2.75 14.73 2.86
N HIS A 42 -1.61 15.43 2.93
CA HIS A 42 -1.43 16.76 2.34
C HIS A 42 -0.55 16.76 1.08
N ALA A 43 -0.16 15.59 0.55
CA ALA A 43 0.61 15.48 -0.70
C ALA A 43 -0.10 16.07 -1.93
N ALA A 44 -1.41 16.25 -1.85
CA ALA A 44 -2.23 16.87 -2.89
C ALA A 44 -3.47 17.51 -2.25
N ALA A 45 -4.06 18.48 -2.94
CA ALA A 45 -5.37 19.00 -2.57
C ALA A 45 -6.39 17.85 -2.56
N PRO A 46 -7.19 17.70 -1.48
CA PRO A 46 -8.19 16.66 -1.41
C PRO A 46 -9.30 16.90 -2.45
N ALA A 47 -9.66 15.85 -3.18
CA ALA A 47 -10.77 15.87 -4.13
C ALA A 47 -11.99 15.19 -3.48
N GLY A 48 -12.85 15.99 -2.84
CA GLY A 48 -14.12 15.51 -2.28
C GLY A 48 -14.04 14.74 -0.95
N TYR A 49 -12.84 14.48 -0.41
CA TYR A 49 -12.65 13.79 0.87
C TYR A 49 -12.02 14.69 1.95
N ARG A 50 -12.12 14.32 3.23
CA ARG A 50 -11.55 15.06 4.36
C ARG A 50 -10.21 14.45 4.80
N PRO A 51 -9.07 15.15 4.67
CA PRO A 51 -7.79 14.68 5.19
C PRO A 51 -7.71 14.86 6.71
N VAL A 52 -7.18 13.86 7.42
CA VAL A 52 -6.93 13.91 8.87
C VAL A 52 -5.54 13.36 9.17
N VAL A 53 -4.73 14.12 9.91
CA VAL A 53 -3.40 13.66 10.28
C VAL A 53 -3.48 12.63 11.40
N VAL A 54 -2.96 11.43 11.13
CA VAL A 54 -2.73 10.36 12.11
C VAL A 54 -1.35 9.77 11.82
N ASP A 55 -0.39 10.06 12.69
CA ASP A 55 0.98 9.57 12.53
C ASP A 55 1.06 8.06 12.81
N ILE A 56 1.32 7.28 11.76
CA ILE A 56 1.54 5.84 11.82
C ILE A 56 2.85 5.56 11.10
N ALA A 57 3.92 5.34 11.87
CA ALA A 57 5.24 5.09 11.32
C ALA A 57 5.44 3.62 10.88
N ASP A 58 6.48 3.40 10.07
CA ASP A 58 6.89 2.10 9.53
C ASP A 58 7.21 1.08 10.63
N ARG A 59 7.68 1.56 11.78
CA ARG A 59 8.06 0.75 12.93
C ARG A 59 7.10 0.96 14.11
N PRO A 60 6.82 -0.09 14.90
CA PRO A 60 6.11 0.04 16.17
C PRO A 60 6.77 1.07 17.10
N ARG A 61 5.95 1.95 17.67
CA ARG A 61 6.41 3.01 18.58
C ARG A 61 5.35 3.29 19.66
N PRO A 62 5.73 3.83 20.83
CA PRO A 62 4.76 4.18 21.88
C PRO A 62 3.62 5.11 21.40
N ALA A 63 3.91 5.98 20.43
CA ALA A 63 2.91 6.87 19.83
C ALA A 63 1.77 6.13 19.09
N ASP A 64 1.93 4.83 18.79
CA ASP A 64 0.89 3.99 18.20
C ASP A 64 -0.38 3.96 19.06
N VAL A 65 -0.26 4.15 20.38
CA VAL A 65 -1.41 4.24 21.28
C VAL A 65 -2.25 5.48 20.97
N ALA A 66 -1.61 6.62 20.73
CA ALA A 66 -2.30 7.85 20.34
C ALA A 66 -2.94 7.70 18.96
N ALA A 67 -2.22 7.08 18.01
CA ALA A 67 -2.75 6.76 16.68
C ALA A 67 -3.98 5.84 16.77
N ALA A 68 -3.92 4.76 17.55
CA ALA A 68 -5.05 3.85 17.74
C ALA A 68 -6.26 4.54 18.38
N ARG A 69 -6.04 5.45 19.35
CA ARG A 69 -7.13 6.27 19.94
C ARG A 69 -7.75 7.22 18.91
N ALA A 70 -6.94 7.86 18.08
CA ALA A 70 -7.42 8.74 17.01
C ALA A 70 -8.23 7.95 15.97
N VAL A 71 -7.69 6.83 15.48
CA VAL A 71 -8.38 5.92 14.55
C VAL A 71 -9.68 5.41 15.17
N ARG A 72 -9.70 5.07 16.46
CA ARG A 72 -10.93 4.62 17.14
C ARG A 72 -12.01 5.69 17.12
N ARG A 73 -11.67 6.96 17.37
CA ARG A 73 -12.64 8.08 17.32
C ARG A 73 -13.21 8.26 15.92
N LEU A 74 -12.35 8.22 14.89
CA LEU A 74 -12.79 8.33 13.50
C LEU A 74 -13.67 7.14 13.09
N ALA A 75 -13.27 5.93 13.48
CA ALA A 75 -13.96 4.69 13.12
C ALA A 75 -15.31 4.51 13.81
N ALA A 76 -15.57 5.17 14.95
CA ALA A 76 -16.84 5.08 15.65
C ALA A 76 -18.04 5.58 14.80
N GLY A 77 -17.80 6.56 13.94
CA GLY A 77 -18.80 7.09 13.01
C GLY A 77 -18.81 6.40 11.64
N ALA A 78 -17.82 5.57 11.33
CA ALA A 78 -17.68 4.94 10.02
C ALA A 78 -18.60 3.71 9.88
N ASP A 79 -18.98 3.42 8.64
CA ASP A 79 -19.60 2.15 8.28
C ASP A 79 -18.53 1.15 7.80
N VAL A 80 -17.50 1.66 7.13
CA VAL A 80 -16.33 0.90 6.64
C VAL A 80 -15.02 1.60 7.03
N VAL A 81 -14.05 0.82 7.50
CA VAL A 81 -12.64 1.22 7.59
C VAL A 81 -11.85 0.42 6.57
N HIS A 82 -11.14 1.13 5.69
CA HIS A 82 -10.25 0.52 4.70
C HIS A 82 -8.82 0.95 4.99
N ALA A 83 -8.01 0.03 5.51
CA ALA A 83 -6.62 0.29 5.86
C ALA A 83 -5.64 -0.21 4.79
N HIS A 84 -4.61 0.57 4.50
CA HIS A 84 -3.59 0.28 3.50
C HIS A 84 -2.25 0.01 4.19
N GLY A 85 -1.79 -1.24 4.07
CA GLY A 85 -0.56 -1.74 4.68
C GLY A 85 -0.77 -2.40 6.05
N LEU A 86 0.18 -3.25 6.43
CA LEU A 86 0.10 -4.10 7.63
C LEU A 86 0.03 -3.29 8.95
N ARG A 87 0.78 -2.19 9.04
CA ARG A 87 0.82 -1.36 10.26
C ARG A 87 -0.49 -0.60 10.47
N ALA A 88 -0.98 0.08 9.43
CA ALA A 88 -2.28 0.73 9.44
C ALA A 88 -3.41 -0.29 9.72
N GLY A 89 -3.37 -1.46 9.06
CA GLY A 89 -4.31 -2.55 9.30
C GLY A 89 -4.31 -3.05 10.74
N ALA A 90 -3.14 -3.29 11.33
CA ALA A 90 -3.03 -3.71 12.72
C ALA A 90 -3.59 -2.68 13.71
N ILE A 91 -3.28 -1.39 13.50
CA ILE A 91 -3.84 -0.29 14.29
C ILE A 91 -5.36 -0.21 14.12
N ALA A 92 -5.88 -0.37 12.90
CA ALA A 92 -7.31 -0.42 12.66
C ALA A 92 -7.98 -1.60 13.41
N VAL A 93 -7.41 -2.81 13.34
CA VAL A 93 -7.90 -3.98 14.12
C VAL A 93 -7.90 -3.68 15.63
N LEU A 94 -6.86 -3.02 16.15
CA LEU A 94 -6.79 -2.57 17.55
C LEU A 94 -7.88 -1.55 17.89
N ALA A 95 -8.09 -0.57 17.03
CA ALA A 95 -9.03 0.51 17.24
C ALA A 95 -10.49 0.03 17.20
N VAL A 96 -10.86 -0.76 16.20
CA VAL A 96 -12.27 -1.11 15.95
C VAL A 96 -12.81 -2.22 16.84
N ARG A 97 -11.95 -3.10 17.38
CA ARG A 97 -12.39 -4.26 18.19
C ARG A 97 -13.11 -3.87 19.48
N THR A 98 -12.89 -2.65 19.97
CA THR A 98 -13.43 -2.13 21.23
C THR A 98 -14.61 -1.18 21.02
N LEU A 99 -15.10 -1.05 19.79
CA LEU A 99 -16.27 -0.25 19.47
C LEU A 99 -17.53 -1.10 19.66
N ALA A 100 -18.56 -0.52 20.29
CA ALA A 100 -19.86 -1.18 20.47
C ALA A 100 -20.50 -1.54 19.12
N ARG A 101 -20.48 -0.59 18.18
CA ARG A 101 -20.81 -0.82 16.76
C ARG A 101 -19.51 -0.87 15.96
N ARG A 102 -19.02 -2.08 15.68
CA ARG A 102 -17.77 -2.28 14.92
C ARG A 102 -18.02 -2.05 13.41
N PRO A 103 -17.33 -1.09 12.75
CA PRO A 103 -17.41 -0.94 11.29
C PRO A 103 -16.82 -2.18 10.58
N ARG A 104 -17.19 -2.39 9.32
CA ARG A 104 -16.53 -3.41 8.49
C ARG A 104 -15.09 -2.98 8.23
N LEU A 105 -14.15 -3.89 8.46
CA LEU A 105 -12.72 -3.62 8.30
C LEU A 105 -12.17 -4.37 7.09
N VAL A 106 -11.74 -3.61 6.08
CA VAL A 106 -11.01 -4.10 4.92
C VAL A 106 -9.55 -3.68 5.06
N VAL A 107 -8.61 -4.60 4.79
CA VAL A 107 -7.18 -4.28 4.81
C VAL A 107 -6.53 -4.65 3.48
N THR A 108 -5.97 -3.68 2.77
CA THR A 108 -5.12 -3.94 1.61
C THR A 108 -3.67 -4.15 2.05
N VAL A 109 -3.08 -5.30 1.68
CA VAL A 109 -1.66 -5.60 1.91
C VAL A 109 -0.88 -5.43 0.60
N HIS A 110 0.09 -4.51 0.62
CA HIS A 110 0.80 -4.08 -0.60
C HIS A 110 2.17 -4.71 -0.82
N ASN A 111 2.83 -5.18 0.25
CA ASN A 111 4.20 -5.67 0.16
C ASN A 111 4.42 -6.80 1.16
N LEU A 112 5.31 -7.72 0.79
CA LEU A 112 5.92 -8.60 1.76
C LEU A 112 6.87 -7.79 2.67
N PRO A 113 7.00 -8.16 3.95
CA PRO A 113 7.96 -7.53 4.84
C PRO A 113 9.39 -7.83 4.39
N VAL A 114 10.15 -6.78 4.09
CA VAL A 114 11.57 -6.87 3.70
C VAL A 114 12.43 -6.40 4.87
N GLY A 115 13.38 -7.24 5.30
CA GLY A 115 14.30 -6.93 6.40
C GLY A 115 14.81 -8.19 7.11
N GLY A 116 15.65 -8.02 8.13
CA GLY A 116 16.23 -9.11 8.92
C GLY A 116 15.20 -9.89 9.77
N GLY A 117 15.66 -10.90 10.51
CA GLY A 117 14.80 -11.82 11.27
C GLY A 117 13.80 -11.13 12.21
N ARG A 118 14.24 -10.08 12.93
CA ARG A 118 13.37 -9.29 13.82
C ARG A 118 12.23 -8.61 13.06
N VAL A 119 12.50 -8.02 11.91
CA VAL A 119 11.50 -7.36 11.05
C VAL A 119 10.48 -8.38 10.57
N ARG A 120 10.94 -9.56 10.13
CA ARG A 120 10.06 -10.66 9.70
C ARG A 120 9.20 -11.19 10.84
N GLY A 121 9.73 -11.29 12.06
CA GLY A 121 9.00 -11.68 13.25
C GLY A 121 7.87 -10.71 13.59
N VAL A 122 8.18 -9.40 13.66
CA VAL A 122 7.17 -8.35 13.88
C VAL A 122 6.10 -8.39 12.79
N ALA A 123 6.51 -8.50 11.52
CA ALA A 123 5.57 -8.57 10.42
C ALA A 123 4.67 -9.80 10.49
N ALA A 124 5.18 -10.96 10.91
CA ALA A 124 4.36 -12.16 11.09
C ALA A 124 3.27 -11.97 12.16
N VAL A 125 3.58 -11.27 13.25
CA VAL A 125 2.60 -10.90 14.28
C VAL A 125 1.53 -9.96 13.70
N LEU A 126 1.95 -8.92 12.98
CA LEU A 126 1.02 -7.96 12.36
C LEU A 126 0.13 -8.62 11.30
N GLU A 127 0.70 -9.47 10.45
CA GLU A 127 -0.03 -10.26 9.45
C GLU A 127 -1.09 -11.14 10.11
N THR A 128 -0.74 -11.80 11.21
CA THR A 128 -1.66 -12.67 11.96
C THR A 128 -2.79 -11.86 12.60
N LEU A 129 -2.46 -10.69 13.17
CA LEU A 129 -3.44 -9.79 13.75
C LEU A 129 -4.42 -9.28 12.68
N VAL A 130 -3.91 -8.86 11.52
CA VAL A 130 -4.71 -8.41 10.38
C VAL A 130 -5.58 -9.54 9.84
N ALA A 131 -4.99 -10.71 9.58
CA ALA A 131 -5.71 -11.86 9.04
C ALA A 131 -6.92 -12.22 9.91
N ARG A 132 -6.71 -12.31 11.24
CA ARG A 132 -7.76 -12.71 12.17
C ARG A 132 -8.74 -11.60 12.52
N GLY A 133 -8.34 -10.34 12.38
CA GLY A 133 -9.10 -9.17 12.82
C GLY A 133 -9.88 -8.43 11.73
N ALA A 134 -9.50 -8.58 10.46
CA ALA A 134 -10.19 -7.96 9.32
C ALA A 134 -11.39 -8.80 8.88
N ASP A 135 -12.43 -8.13 8.36
CA ASP A 135 -13.55 -8.80 7.69
C ASP A 135 -13.13 -9.27 6.30
N ALA A 136 -12.30 -8.49 5.61
CA ALA A 136 -11.70 -8.86 4.32
C ALA A 136 -10.26 -8.34 4.20
N VAL A 137 -9.42 -9.13 3.54
CA VAL A 137 -8.05 -8.76 3.17
C VAL A 137 -7.93 -8.71 1.66
N LEU A 138 -7.47 -7.58 1.13
CA LEU A 138 -7.17 -7.40 -0.28
C LEU A 138 -5.66 -7.50 -0.48
N ALA A 139 -5.19 -8.42 -1.30
CA ALA A 139 -3.76 -8.63 -1.51
C ALA A 139 -3.36 -8.32 -2.96
N VAL A 140 -2.31 -7.53 -3.16
CA VAL A 140 -1.90 -7.08 -4.51
C VAL A 140 -1.23 -8.16 -5.36
N SER A 141 -0.89 -9.31 -4.76
CA SER A 141 -0.20 -10.41 -5.43
C SER A 141 -0.70 -11.79 -4.95
N GLY A 142 -0.45 -12.83 -5.75
CA GLY A 142 -0.96 -14.18 -5.49
C GLY A 142 -0.30 -14.85 -4.28
N ASP A 143 0.99 -14.59 -4.08
CA ASP A 143 1.75 -15.00 -2.90
C ASP A 143 1.22 -14.34 -1.63
N LEU A 144 0.84 -13.06 -1.67
CA LEU A 144 0.20 -12.39 -0.54
C LEU A 144 -1.20 -12.95 -0.25
N VAL A 145 -1.97 -13.30 -1.29
CA VAL A 145 -3.27 -13.98 -1.11
C VAL A 145 -3.07 -15.31 -0.38
N ALA A 146 -2.17 -16.18 -0.86
CA ALA A 146 -1.88 -17.47 -0.25
C ALA A 146 -1.38 -17.31 1.19
N ARG A 147 -0.48 -16.34 1.42
CA ARG A 147 0.08 -16.04 2.73
C ARG A 147 -0.99 -15.60 3.73
N MET A 148 -1.89 -14.69 3.35
CA MET A 148 -2.95 -14.22 4.25
C MET A 148 -3.99 -15.29 4.54
N ARG A 149 -4.33 -16.15 3.56
CA ARG A 149 -5.15 -17.35 3.78
C ARG A 149 -4.49 -18.31 4.77
N GLY A 150 -3.20 -18.59 4.60
CA GLY A 150 -2.43 -19.43 5.52
C GLY A 150 -2.34 -18.87 6.95
N ARG A 151 -2.58 -17.58 7.14
CA ARG A 151 -2.66 -16.93 8.47
C ARG A 151 -4.06 -16.88 9.06
N GLY A 152 -5.05 -17.47 8.38
CA GLY A 152 -6.43 -17.57 8.85
C GLY A 152 -7.29 -16.35 8.53
N ALA A 153 -7.01 -15.64 7.43
CA ALA A 153 -7.86 -14.56 6.98
C ALA A 153 -9.22 -15.07 6.51
N ARG A 154 -10.31 -14.48 7.03
CA ARG A 154 -11.69 -14.93 6.81
C ARG A 154 -12.13 -14.82 5.35
N ALA A 155 -11.84 -13.68 4.74
CA ALA A 155 -12.05 -13.43 3.32
C ALA A 155 -10.78 -12.81 2.74
N VAL A 156 -10.30 -13.36 1.62
CA VAL A 156 -9.11 -12.85 0.93
C VAL A 156 -9.38 -12.79 -0.57
N ALA A 157 -9.21 -11.61 -1.14
CA ALA A 157 -9.35 -11.36 -2.57
C ALA A 157 -8.11 -10.64 -3.11
N ARG A 158 -7.93 -10.70 -4.43
CA ARG A 158 -6.86 -9.97 -5.10
C ARG A 158 -7.26 -8.50 -5.24
N ALA A 159 -6.40 -7.59 -4.77
CA ALA A 159 -6.56 -6.17 -4.98
C ALA A 159 -6.10 -5.83 -6.39
N LEU A 160 -6.96 -5.15 -7.17
CA LEU A 160 -6.59 -4.61 -8.47
C LEU A 160 -6.04 -3.20 -8.24
N VAL A 161 -4.72 -3.07 -8.27
CA VAL A 161 -4.03 -1.77 -8.19
C VAL A 161 -3.62 -1.42 -9.61
N PRO A 162 -4.38 -0.58 -10.31
CA PRO A 162 -4.04 -0.21 -11.68
C PRO A 162 -2.68 0.50 -11.69
N ALA A 163 -1.92 0.28 -12.75
CA ALA A 163 -0.75 1.12 -12.99
C ALA A 163 -1.23 2.56 -13.22
N PRO A 164 -0.48 3.57 -12.72
CA PRO A 164 -0.80 4.95 -13.03
C PRO A 164 -0.77 5.16 -14.55
N GLU A 165 -1.59 6.09 -15.04
CA GLU A 165 -1.56 6.47 -16.45
C GLU A 165 -0.13 6.83 -16.87
N ARG A 166 0.30 6.25 -18.00
CA ARG A 166 1.60 6.58 -18.58
C ARG A 166 1.46 7.92 -19.29
N PRO A 167 2.21 8.96 -18.90
CA PRO A 167 2.23 10.19 -19.67
C PRO A 167 2.74 9.89 -21.09
N ALA A 168 2.23 10.66 -22.06
CA ALA A 168 2.70 10.58 -23.43
C ALA A 168 4.22 10.81 -23.48
N ALA A 169 4.92 10.01 -24.28
CA ALA A 169 6.34 10.19 -24.48
C ALA A 169 6.59 11.55 -25.16
N THR A 170 7.37 12.41 -24.51
CA THR A 170 7.72 13.74 -25.02
C THR A 170 8.99 13.72 -25.89
N VAL A 171 9.70 12.58 -25.92
CA VAL A 171 10.99 12.43 -26.61
C VAL A 171 10.88 11.30 -27.64
N PRO A 172 11.29 11.53 -28.92
CA PRO A 172 11.31 10.49 -29.94
C PRO A 172 12.25 9.33 -29.56
N PRO A 173 11.89 8.07 -29.85
CA PRO A 173 12.74 6.91 -29.53
C PRO A 173 14.16 6.97 -30.09
N ALA A 174 14.33 7.53 -31.31
CA ALA A 174 15.63 7.70 -31.94
C ALA A 174 16.57 8.61 -31.13
N ARG A 175 16.02 9.68 -30.54
CA ARG A 175 16.79 10.59 -29.69
C ARG A 175 17.20 9.91 -28.39
N VAL A 176 16.30 9.18 -27.73
CA VAL A 176 16.63 8.40 -26.53
C VAL A 176 17.74 7.38 -26.81
N ARG A 177 17.68 6.69 -27.95
CA ARG A 177 18.73 5.75 -28.36
C ARG A 177 20.08 6.45 -28.57
N ALA A 178 20.10 7.56 -29.31
CA ALA A 178 21.31 8.34 -29.54
C ALA A 178 21.90 8.88 -28.22
N ASP A 179 21.06 9.39 -27.31
CA ASP A 179 21.48 9.88 -26.00
C ASP A 179 22.06 8.75 -25.11
N LEU A 180 21.63 7.51 -25.32
CA LEU A 180 22.17 6.30 -24.67
C LEU A 180 23.38 5.69 -25.42
N GLY A 181 23.80 6.29 -26.54
CA GLY A 181 24.90 5.79 -27.38
C GLY A 181 24.56 4.53 -28.17
N LEU A 182 23.28 4.23 -28.37
CA LEU A 182 22.82 3.00 -29.02
C LEU A 182 22.61 3.19 -30.52
N ALA A 183 23.01 2.20 -31.31
CA ALA A 183 22.68 2.12 -32.72
C ALA A 183 21.16 1.93 -32.94
N PRO A 184 20.62 2.29 -34.13
CA PRO A 184 19.20 2.10 -34.43
C PRO A 184 18.70 0.66 -34.21
N ASP A 185 19.53 -0.32 -34.57
CA ASP A 185 19.18 -1.74 -34.56
C ASP A 185 19.65 -2.50 -33.30
N GLU A 186 20.31 -1.81 -32.36
CA GLU A 186 20.76 -2.43 -31.11
C GLU A 186 19.58 -2.80 -30.21
N ARG A 187 19.67 -3.97 -29.59
CA ARG A 187 18.67 -4.44 -28.62
C ARG A 187 18.81 -3.67 -27.33
N LEU A 188 17.73 -3.05 -26.86
CA LEU A 188 17.68 -2.32 -25.59
C LEU A 188 16.80 -3.05 -24.58
N LEU A 189 17.40 -3.43 -23.45
CA LEU A 189 16.69 -3.93 -22.27
C LEU A 189 16.76 -2.87 -21.16
N LEU A 190 15.60 -2.45 -20.63
CA LEU A 190 15.50 -1.46 -19.57
C LEU A 190 14.89 -2.07 -18.31
N THR A 191 15.52 -1.83 -17.16
CA THR A 191 14.94 -2.13 -15.84
C THR A 191 14.78 -0.85 -15.03
N VAL A 192 13.63 -0.68 -14.37
CA VAL A 192 13.38 0.42 -13.43
C VAL A 192 12.95 -0.18 -12.10
N ALA A 193 13.87 -0.24 -11.15
CA ALA A 193 13.64 -0.81 -9.83
C ALA A 193 14.57 -0.19 -8.79
N ARG A 194 14.16 -0.24 -7.51
CA ARG A 194 15.07 0.05 -6.39
C ARG A 194 16.15 -1.03 -6.31
N LEU A 195 17.39 -0.66 -5.99
CA LEU A 195 18.46 -1.63 -5.71
C LEU A 195 18.20 -2.35 -4.39
N ALA A 196 17.48 -3.47 -4.46
CA ALA A 196 17.12 -4.25 -3.29
C ALA A 196 16.94 -5.73 -3.67
N PRO A 197 17.27 -6.69 -2.79
CA PRO A 197 17.32 -8.11 -3.13
C PRO A 197 16.04 -8.66 -3.77
N GLN A 198 14.87 -8.18 -3.34
CA GLN A 198 13.57 -8.59 -3.87
C GLN A 198 13.31 -8.22 -5.34
N LYS A 199 14.23 -7.48 -5.97
CA LYS A 199 14.13 -7.08 -7.37
C LYS A 199 14.85 -8.01 -8.34
N GLY A 200 15.61 -8.99 -7.84
CA GLY A 200 16.25 -10.02 -8.67
C GLY A 200 17.19 -9.43 -9.72
N LEU A 201 17.87 -8.32 -9.39
CA LEU A 201 18.74 -7.62 -10.33
C LEU A 201 20.01 -8.43 -10.65
N ASP A 202 20.39 -9.33 -9.75
CA ASP A 202 21.37 -10.39 -9.97
C ASP A 202 20.93 -11.33 -11.11
N VAL A 203 19.71 -11.84 -11.06
CA VAL A 203 19.16 -12.70 -12.12
C VAL A 203 19.07 -11.96 -13.45
N LEU A 204 18.73 -10.67 -13.42
CA LEU A 204 18.74 -9.82 -14.61
C LEU A 204 20.15 -9.66 -15.18
N ALA A 205 21.18 -9.48 -14.34
CA ALA A 205 22.57 -9.37 -14.78
C ALA A 205 23.06 -10.68 -15.40
N ASP A 206 22.75 -11.83 -14.78
CA ASP A 206 23.06 -13.15 -15.32
C ASP A 206 22.39 -13.38 -16.68
N ALA A 207 21.12 -12.98 -16.82
CA ALA A 207 20.39 -13.07 -18.09
C ALA A 207 21.00 -12.14 -19.15
N ALA A 208 21.38 -10.92 -18.78
CA ALA A 208 22.03 -9.97 -19.69
C ALA A 208 23.38 -10.49 -20.19
N ALA A 209 24.19 -11.10 -19.31
CA ALA A 209 25.46 -11.71 -19.69
C ALA A 209 25.28 -12.84 -20.72
N ARG A 210 24.21 -13.64 -20.60
CA ARG A 210 23.87 -14.69 -21.56
C ARG A 210 23.35 -14.17 -22.89
N LEU A 211 22.75 -12.98 -22.92
CA LEU A 211 22.24 -12.34 -24.14
C LEU A 211 23.33 -11.56 -24.89
N ALA A 212 24.45 -11.26 -24.23
CA ALA A 212 25.58 -10.55 -24.80
C ALA A 212 26.62 -11.47 -25.46
N GLY A 213 26.55 -12.79 -25.20
CA GLY A 213 27.32 -13.83 -25.91
C GLY A 213 26.52 -14.45 -27.03
#